data_AF-A0A067XRQ1-F1
#
_entry.id   AF-A0A067XRQ1-F1
#
_cell.length_a   1.000
_cell.length_b   1.000
_cell.length_c   1.000
_cell.angle_alpha   90.00
_cell.angle_beta   90.00
_cell.angle_gamma   90.00
#
_symmetry.space_group_name_H-M   'P 1'
#
loop_
_entity.id
_entity.type
_entity.pdbx_description
1 polymer ?
#
loop_
_entity_poly.entity_id
_entity_poly.type
_entity_poly.pdbx_seq_one_letter_code
_entity_poly.pdbx_strand_id
1 'polypeptide(L)'
;MKCIEIQSKISDWVDGGPPEGELESHLKVCRACASFHEDVLALKQSSGTLELVDPPSRLWASLQVQLVSEGLIKTQEAKQSFWQRLFPAVLMPNLKPAFGGAILALLLSTTVFYFYSQRGGQEGKVSPEAQVFRELQQAEMHYQKAIEALSEVSKRKIETLDPAMAQILNDNLATMDYYVKECQDAVKSSPDNPLVHRYLLTAYQKKIEIMQSIVNSDVL
;
A
#
# COMPACT_ATOMS: atom_id res chain seq x y z
N MET A 1 -0.69 -20.67 25.22
CA MET A 1 -0.13 -19.40 24.73
C MET A 1 0.52 -18.63 25.86
N LYS A 2 1.51 -17.80 25.55
CA LYS A 2 2.13 -16.91 26.54
C LYS A 2 1.25 -15.67 26.72
N CYS A 3 1.23 -15.10 27.93
CA CYS A 3 0.42 -13.90 28.22
C CYS A 3 0.73 -12.74 27.26
N ILE A 4 1.98 -12.61 26.80
CA ILE A 4 2.39 -11.52 25.90
C ILE A 4 1.75 -11.61 24.51
N GLU A 5 1.56 -12.82 23.98
CA GLU A 5 0.89 -13.07 22.69
C GLU A 5 -0.61 -12.80 22.79
N ILE A 6 -1.19 -13.11 23.95
CA ILE A 6 -2.60 -12.86 24.25
C ILE A 6 -2.84 -11.36 24.39
N GLN A 7 -2.02 -10.66 25.19
CA GLN A 7 -2.14 -9.22 25.41
C GLN A 7 -2.03 -8.40 24.13
N SER A 8 -1.14 -8.78 23.20
CA SER A 8 -1.03 -8.07 21.92
C SER A 8 -2.28 -8.19 21.04
N LYS A 9 -3.09 -9.23 21.23
CA LYS A 9 -4.30 -9.48 20.43
C LYS A 9 -5.58 -8.95 21.05
N ILE A 10 -5.56 -8.57 22.33
CA ILE A 10 -6.76 -8.12 23.06
C ILE A 10 -7.33 -6.83 22.44
N SER A 11 -6.49 -5.88 22.03
CA SER A 11 -6.97 -4.63 21.39
C SER A 11 -7.72 -4.90 20.09
N ASP A 12 -7.10 -5.65 19.17
CA ASP A 12 -7.69 -5.98 17.87
C ASP A 12 -9.03 -6.73 18.04
N TRP A 13 -9.11 -7.63 19.02
CA TRP A 13 -10.34 -8.36 19.31
C TRP A 13 -11.43 -7.43 19.88
N VAL A 14 -11.08 -6.52 20.79
CA VAL A 14 -11.99 -5.51 21.34
C VAL A 14 -12.50 -4.58 20.25
N ASP A 15 -11.71 -4.28 19.23
CA ASP A 15 -12.08 -3.41 18.09
C ASP A 15 -12.94 -4.10 17.01
N GLY A 16 -13.28 -5.38 17.20
CA GLY A 16 -14.15 -6.13 16.28
C GLY A 16 -13.40 -7.08 15.34
N GLY A 17 -12.15 -7.43 15.68
CA GLY A 17 -11.40 -8.49 15.03
C GLY A 17 -12.05 -9.87 15.13
N PRO A 18 -11.57 -10.86 14.35
CA PRO A 18 -12.17 -12.18 14.30
C PRO A 18 -12.15 -12.88 15.67
N PRO A 19 -13.18 -13.68 16.00
CA PRO A 19 -13.24 -14.39 17.28
C PRO A 19 -12.14 -15.46 17.35
N GLU A 20 -11.26 -15.34 18.35
CA GLU A 20 -10.21 -16.33 18.62
C GLU A 20 -10.59 -17.19 19.85
N GLY A 21 -10.98 -18.45 19.61
CA GLY A 21 -11.39 -19.36 20.70
C GLY A 21 -10.28 -19.63 21.74
N GLU A 22 -9.02 -19.58 21.32
CA GLU A 22 -7.86 -19.72 22.22
C GLU A 22 -7.70 -18.51 23.14
N LEU A 23 -7.98 -17.29 22.66
CA LEU A 23 -7.97 -16.06 23.45
C LEU A 23 -9.02 -16.13 24.56
N GLU A 24 -10.27 -16.46 24.20
CA GLU A 24 -11.36 -16.59 25.16
C GLU A 24 -11.08 -17.66 26.23
N SER A 25 -10.48 -18.79 25.81
CA SER A 25 -10.10 -19.85 26.75
C SER A 25 -9.02 -19.39 27.74
N HIS A 26 -8.07 -18.56 27.30
CA HIS A 26 -7.01 -18.04 28.16
C HIS A 26 -7.53 -17.03 29.16
N LEU A 27 -8.44 -16.14 28.75
CA LEU A 27 -9.07 -15.14 29.64
C LEU A 27 -9.83 -15.79 30.80
N LYS A 28 -10.41 -16.98 30.59
CA LYS A 28 -11.09 -17.75 31.65
C LYS A 28 -10.13 -18.28 32.73
N VAL A 29 -8.85 -18.45 32.40
CA VAL A 29 -7.86 -19.07 33.28
C VAL A 29 -6.89 -18.04 33.86
N CYS A 30 -6.52 -17.00 33.10
CA CYS A 30 -5.51 -16.02 33.48
C CYS A 30 -6.13 -14.70 33.94
N ARG A 31 -6.14 -14.48 35.26
CA ARG A 31 -6.70 -13.26 35.87
C ARG A 31 -6.05 -11.96 35.38
N ALA A 32 -4.75 -11.96 35.16
CA ALA A 32 -4.03 -10.76 34.69
C ALA A 32 -4.41 -10.37 33.26
N CYS A 33 -4.67 -11.33 32.39
CA CYS A 33 -5.15 -11.04 31.03
C CYS A 33 -6.63 -10.65 31.03
N ALA A 34 -7.44 -11.24 31.92
CA ALA A 34 -8.83 -10.84 32.10
C ALA A 34 -8.97 -9.38 32.56
N SER A 35 -8.19 -8.96 33.57
CA SER A 35 -8.20 -7.56 34.04
C SER A 35 -7.74 -6.59 32.96
N PHE A 36 -6.68 -6.94 32.20
CA PHE A 36 -6.23 -6.11 31.09
C PHE A 36 -7.30 -5.96 30.00
N HIS A 37 -8.02 -7.03 29.68
CA HIS A 37 -9.15 -6.96 28.75
C HIS A 37 -10.28 -6.05 29.27
N GLU A 38 -10.60 -6.11 30.56
CA GLU A 38 -11.57 -5.21 31.19
C GLU A 38 -11.13 -3.74 31.12
N ASP A 39 -9.84 -3.45 31.36
CA ASP A 39 -9.28 -2.10 31.25
C ASP A 39 -9.40 -1.55 29.81
N VAL A 40 -9.08 -2.37 28.81
CA VAL A 40 -9.20 -2.00 27.39
C VAL A 40 -10.66 -1.76 27.00
N LEU A 41 -11.60 -2.59 27.49
CA LEU A 41 -13.03 -2.36 27.30
C LEU A 41 -13.50 -1.05 27.94
N ALA A 42 -13.05 -0.74 29.15
CA ALA A 42 -13.37 0.50 29.83
C ALA A 42 -12.86 1.72 29.05
N LEU A 43 -11.64 1.64 28.49
CA LEU A 43 -11.09 2.68 27.62
C LEU A 43 -11.93 2.88 26.35
N LYS A 44 -12.31 1.79 25.67
CA LYS A 44 -13.17 1.87 24.49
C LYS A 44 -14.52 2.51 24.81
N GLN A 45 -15.15 2.12 25.92
CA GLN A 45 -16.42 2.68 26.34
C GLN A 45 -16.30 4.18 26.66
N SER A 46 -15.25 4.59 27.36
CA SER A 46 -14.99 6.00 27.67
C SER A 46 -14.75 6.83 26.40
N SER A 47 -14.00 6.27 25.43
CA SER A 47 -13.76 6.90 24.14
C SER A 47 -15.05 7.07 23.32
N GLY A 48 -15.98 6.12 23.44
CA GLY A 48 -17.30 6.20 22.79
C GLY A 48 -18.18 7.35 23.28
N THR A 49 -17.85 7.97 24.42
CA THR A 49 -18.58 9.15 24.94
C THR A 49 -18.05 10.49 24.43
N LEU A 50 -16.94 10.47 23.69
CA LEU A 50 -16.36 11.66 23.09
C LEU A 50 -17.31 12.25 22.04
N GLU A 51 -17.31 13.57 21.94
CA GLU A 51 -18.06 14.26 20.89
C GLU A 51 -17.54 13.86 19.51
N LEU A 52 -18.45 13.41 18.66
CA LEU A 52 -18.15 13.08 17.27
C LEU A 52 -17.92 14.37 16.50
N VAL A 53 -16.68 14.58 16.04
CA VAL A 53 -16.36 15.67 15.13
C VAL A 53 -16.82 15.28 13.72
N ASP A 54 -17.79 16.01 13.19
CA ASP A 54 -18.18 15.86 11.79
C ASP A 54 -17.14 16.54 10.88
N PRO A 55 -16.42 15.80 10.02
CA PRO A 55 -15.41 16.39 9.16
C PRO A 55 -16.07 17.28 8.10
N PRO A 56 -15.43 18.39 7.68
CA PRO A 56 -15.91 19.22 6.59
C PRO A 56 -16.21 18.40 5.33
N SER A 57 -17.36 18.64 4.69
CA SER A 57 -17.79 17.90 3.48
C SER A 57 -16.77 17.86 2.35
N ARG A 58 -15.94 18.91 2.21
CA ARG A 58 -14.84 18.96 1.25
C ARG A 58 -13.78 17.87 1.43
N LEU A 59 -13.51 17.47 2.68
CA LEU A 59 -12.54 16.42 3.01
C LEU A 59 -13.05 15.05 2.54
N TRP A 60 -14.34 14.78 2.74
CA TRP A 60 -14.96 13.56 2.23
C TRP A 60 -14.95 13.49 0.71
N ALA A 61 -15.24 14.61 0.04
CA ALA A 61 -15.16 14.69 -1.42
C ALA A 61 -13.73 14.43 -1.93
N SER A 62 -12.70 15.02 -1.30
CA SER A 62 -11.31 14.77 -1.69
C SER A 62 -10.87 13.33 -1.45
N LEU A 63 -11.28 12.73 -0.31
CA LEU A 63 -11.00 11.33 -0.01
C LEU A 63 -11.64 10.40 -1.02
N GLN A 64 -12.90 10.66 -1.40
CA GLN A 64 -13.58 9.85 -2.41
C GLN A 64 -12.86 9.89 -3.76
N VAL A 65 -12.43 11.09 -4.20
CA VAL A 65 -11.65 11.22 -5.45
C VAL A 65 -10.35 10.45 -5.37
N GLN A 66 -9.62 10.54 -4.25
CA GLN A 66 -8.37 9.83 -4.05
C GLN A 66 -8.58 8.30 -4.05
N LEU A 67 -9.55 7.79 -3.31
CA LEU A 67 -9.84 6.36 -3.21
C LEU A 67 -10.32 5.74 -4.54
N VAL A 68 -11.02 6.53 -5.37
CA VAL A 68 -11.37 6.13 -6.75
C VAL A 68 -10.11 6.07 -7.63
N SER A 69 -9.22 7.06 -7.50
CA SER A 69 -7.96 7.07 -8.26
C SER A 69 -7.02 5.92 -7.87
N GLU A 70 -7.03 5.52 -6.60
CA GLU A 70 -6.29 4.36 -6.07
C GLU A 70 -6.99 3.03 -6.37
N GLY A 71 -8.19 3.05 -6.95
CA GLY A 71 -8.94 1.85 -7.32
C GLY A 71 -9.55 1.07 -6.14
N LEU A 72 -9.46 1.63 -4.92
CA LEU A 72 -9.99 1.03 -3.70
C LEU A 72 -11.53 1.12 -3.64
N ILE A 73 -12.11 2.09 -4.33
CA ILE A 73 -13.56 2.25 -4.47
C ILE A 73 -13.92 2.30 -5.96
N LYS A 74 -14.76 1.37 -6.40
CA LYS A 74 -15.43 1.47 -7.70
C LYS A 74 -16.65 2.36 -7.54
N THR A 75 -16.59 3.58 -8.05
CA THR A 75 -17.82 4.35 -8.27
C THR A 75 -18.71 3.54 -9.22
N GLN A 76 -19.95 3.26 -8.80
CA GLN A 76 -21.01 2.88 -9.72
C GLN A 76 -21.30 4.11 -10.59
N GLU A 77 -20.41 4.43 -11.52
CA GLU A 77 -20.79 5.29 -12.60
C GLU A 77 -21.91 4.57 -13.34
N ALA A 78 -23.07 5.22 -13.32
CA ALA A 78 -24.23 4.85 -14.08
C ALA A 78 -23.77 4.37 -15.45
N LYS A 79 -24.30 3.22 -15.90
CA LYS A 79 -24.15 2.68 -17.25
C LYS A 79 -24.63 3.73 -18.26
N GLN A 80 -23.88 4.81 -18.49
CA GLN A 80 -24.04 5.67 -19.63
C GLN A 80 -23.51 4.88 -20.80
N SER A 81 -24.49 4.23 -21.41
CA SER A 81 -24.45 3.41 -22.60
C SER A 81 -23.28 3.78 -23.50
N PHE A 82 -22.26 2.93 -23.48
CA PHE A 82 -21.15 2.91 -24.43
C PHE A 82 -21.64 3.04 -25.89
N TRP A 83 -22.87 2.59 -26.18
CA TRP A 83 -23.56 2.74 -27.46
C TRP A 83 -23.94 4.18 -27.84
N GLN A 84 -24.22 5.07 -26.88
CA GLN A 84 -24.50 6.50 -27.15
C GLN A 84 -23.24 7.29 -27.52
N ARG A 85 -22.07 6.83 -27.07
CA ARG A 85 -20.77 7.45 -27.42
C ARG A 85 -20.25 6.97 -28.77
N LEU A 86 -20.65 5.76 -29.20
CA LEU A 86 -20.28 5.18 -30.50
C LEU A 86 -21.20 5.59 -31.65
N PHE A 87 -22.46 5.95 -31.38
CA PHE A 87 -23.40 6.42 -32.40
C PHE A 87 -24.04 7.75 -31.98
N PRO A 88 -23.35 8.90 -32.13
CA PRO A 88 -24.04 10.17 -32.13
C PRO A 88 -25.05 10.15 -33.28
N ALA A 89 -26.33 10.43 -32.98
CA ALA A 89 -27.47 10.37 -33.91
C ALA A 89 -27.42 11.37 -35.09
N VAL A 90 -26.23 11.90 -35.40
CA VAL A 90 -25.96 12.93 -36.42
C VAL A 90 -25.43 12.32 -37.72
N LEU A 91 -25.09 11.02 -37.76
CA LEU A 91 -24.40 10.43 -38.93
C LEU A 91 -25.29 9.67 -39.93
N MET A 92 -26.57 10.01 -40.08
CA MET A 92 -27.34 9.57 -41.24
C MET A 92 -28.31 10.64 -41.75
N PRO A 93 -27.88 11.41 -42.76
CA PRO A 93 -28.77 11.70 -43.86
C PRO A 93 -28.12 11.34 -45.21
N ASN A 94 -28.75 10.41 -45.92
CA ASN A 94 -28.66 10.19 -47.38
C ASN A 94 -27.28 9.88 -48.00
N LEU A 95 -26.79 8.63 -47.87
CA LEU A 95 -25.78 8.09 -48.79
C LEU A 95 -26.39 7.01 -49.70
N LYS A 96 -26.30 7.23 -51.02
CA LYS A 96 -26.77 6.31 -52.08
C LYS A 96 -25.94 5.02 -52.09
N PRO A 97 -26.54 3.84 -52.33
CA PRO A 97 -25.94 2.52 -52.03
C PRO A 97 -24.92 2.00 -53.07
N ALA A 98 -24.17 2.86 -53.77
CA ALA A 98 -23.29 2.42 -54.85
C ALA A 98 -21.81 2.22 -54.46
N PHE A 99 -21.34 2.77 -53.32
CA PHE A 99 -19.92 2.68 -52.92
C PHE A 99 -19.67 2.14 -51.50
N GLY A 100 -20.71 1.68 -50.80
CA GLY A 100 -20.60 1.26 -49.40
C GLY A 100 -19.84 -0.05 -49.17
N GLY A 101 -19.89 -0.99 -50.11
CA GLY A 101 -19.36 -2.35 -49.90
C GLY A 101 -17.83 -2.44 -49.78
N ALA A 102 -17.09 -1.70 -50.63
CA ALA A 102 -15.63 -1.81 -50.69
C ALA A 102 -14.93 -1.15 -49.48
N ILE A 103 -15.47 -0.02 -49.01
CA ILE A 103 -14.91 0.69 -47.85
C ILE A 103 -15.23 -0.06 -46.55
N LEU A 104 -16.43 -0.64 -46.43
CA LEU A 104 -16.78 -1.46 -45.26
C LEU A 104 -15.93 -2.74 -45.19
N ALA A 105 -15.64 -3.38 -46.33
CA ALA A 105 -14.78 -4.57 -46.38
C ALA A 105 -13.32 -4.26 -45.99
N LEU A 106 -12.79 -3.10 -46.40
CA LEU A 106 -11.45 -2.66 -46.01
C LEU A 106 -11.37 -2.27 -44.53
N LEU A 107 -12.40 -1.59 -44.00
CA LEU A 107 -12.48 -1.25 -42.58
C LEU A 107 -12.68 -2.50 -41.71
N LEU A 108 -13.49 -3.47 -42.16
CA LEU A 108 -13.66 -4.75 -41.47
C LEU A 108 -12.40 -5.60 -41.54
N SER A 109 -11.70 -5.63 -42.67
CA SER A 109 -10.43 -6.36 -42.83
C SER A 109 -9.34 -5.78 -41.92
N THR A 110 -9.19 -4.45 -41.89
CA THR A 110 -8.22 -3.80 -41.01
C THR A 110 -8.60 -3.94 -39.54
N THR A 111 -9.87 -3.81 -39.15
CA THR A 111 -10.29 -4.06 -37.76
C THR A 111 -10.13 -5.52 -37.37
N VAL A 112 -10.48 -6.50 -38.21
CA VAL A 112 -10.27 -7.92 -37.91
C VAL A 112 -8.78 -8.25 -37.81
N PHE A 113 -7.93 -7.68 -38.68
CA PHE A 113 -6.48 -7.84 -38.60
C PHE A 113 -5.90 -7.21 -37.33
N TYR A 114 -6.35 -6.00 -36.98
CA TYR A 114 -5.96 -5.31 -35.75
C TYR A 114 -6.45 -6.07 -34.49
N PHE A 115 -7.64 -6.64 -34.55
CA PHE A 115 -8.21 -7.45 -33.47
C PHE A 115 -7.51 -8.81 -33.36
N TYR A 116 -7.09 -9.42 -34.47
CA TYR A 116 -6.29 -10.65 -34.46
C TYR A 116 -4.87 -10.39 -33.96
N SER A 117 -4.25 -9.26 -34.33
CA SER A 117 -2.93 -8.87 -33.82
C SER A 117 -2.98 -8.49 -32.34
N GLN A 118 -4.08 -7.87 -31.88
CA GLN A 118 -4.30 -7.62 -30.45
C GLN A 118 -4.71 -8.88 -29.66
N ARG A 119 -5.35 -9.88 -30.28
CA ARG A 119 -5.68 -11.15 -29.62
C ARG A 119 -4.44 -11.98 -29.25
N GLY A 120 -3.27 -11.64 -29.79
CA GLY A 120 -1.97 -12.15 -29.33
C GLY A 120 -1.50 -11.56 -28.00
N GLY A 121 -2.13 -10.48 -27.52
CA GLY A 121 -1.95 -9.91 -26.19
C GLY A 121 -3.15 -10.26 -25.32
N GLN A 122 -3.26 -11.51 -24.88
CA GLN A 122 -4.11 -11.82 -23.73
C GLN A 122 -3.60 -10.98 -22.56
N GLU A 123 -4.36 -9.96 -22.16
CA GLU A 123 -4.36 -9.48 -20.79
C GLU A 123 -4.76 -10.67 -19.91
N GLY A 124 -3.76 -11.45 -19.50
CA GLY A 124 -3.90 -12.33 -18.37
C GLY A 124 -4.37 -11.46 -17.22
N LYS A 125 -5.52 -11.80 -16.65
CA LYS A 125 -5.95 -11.29 -15.35
C LYS A 125 -4.79 -11.57 -14.39
N VAL A 126 -3.92 -10.58 -14.19
CA VAL A 126 -2.83 -10.69 -13.22
C VAL A 126 -3.53 -10.89 -11.89
N SER A 127 -3.19 -11.98 -11.19
CA SER A 127 -3.87 -12.25 -9.92
C SER A 127 -3.60 -11.09 -8.96
N PRO A 128 -4.57 -10.73 -8.09
CA PRO A 128 -4.40 -9.64 -7.14
C PRO A 128 -3.11 -9.76 -6.32
N GLU A 129 -2.67 -10.98 -6.02
CA GLU A 129 -1.43 -11.30 -5.32
C GLU A 129 -0.18 -10.89 -6.12
N ALA A 130 -0.17 -11.15 -7.43
CA ALA A 130 0.92 -10.73 -8.31
C ALA A 130 0.97 -9.20 -8.51
N GLN A 131 -0.16 -8.51 -8.37
CA GLN A 131 -0.17 -7.04 -8.34
C GLN A 131 0.48 -6.50 -7.06
N VAL A 132 0.09 -7.00 -5.89
CA VAL A 132 0.69 -6.63 -4.60
C VAL A 132 2.21 -6.89 -4.62
N PHE A 133 2.64 -8.02 -5.18
CA PHE A 133 4.06 -8.33 -5.30
C PHE A 133 4.84 -7.30 -6.14
N ARG A 134 4.28 -6.88 -7.29
CA ARG A 134 4.90 -5.85 -8.14
C ARG A 134 4.97 -4.49 -7.44
N GLU A 135 3.94 -4.12 -6.68
CA GLU A 135 3.94 -2.88 -5.90
C GLU A 135 5.02 -2.91 -4.80
N LEU A 136 5.20 -4.05 -4.12
CA LEU A 136 6.26 -4.23 -3.13
C LEU A 136 7.66 -4.11 -3.75
N GLN A 137 7.90 -4.76 -4.89
CA GLN A 137 9.19 -4.64 -5.61
C GLN A 137 9.44 -3.22 -6.10
N GLN A 138 8.41 -2.52 -6.59
CA GLN A 138 8.53 -1.14 -6.99
C GLN A 138 8.89 -0.24 -5.79
N ALA A 139 8.23 -0.43 -4.65
CA ALA A 139 8.54 0.28 -3.42
C ALA A 139 9.99 0.02 -2.97
N GLU A 140 10.48 -1.22 -3.07
CA GLU A 140 11.86 -1.59 -2.75
C GLU A 140 12.87 -0.74 -3.54
N MET A 141 12.68 -0.65 -4.86
CA MET A 141 13.52 0.17 -5.73
C MET A 141 13.48 1.66 -5.35
N HIS A 142 12.31 2.20 -4.99
CA HIS A 142 12.19 3.59 -4.57
C HIS A 142 12.96 3.86 -3.27
N TYR A 143 12.86 2.97 -2.29
CA TYR A 143 13.60 3.09 -1.04
C TYR A 143 15.11 2.97 -1.24
N GLN A 144 15.58 2.05 -2.08
CA GLN A 144 17.01 1.93 -2.41
C GLN A 144 17.57 3.23 -2.99
N LYS A 145 16.86 3.86 -3.92
CA LYS A 145 17.24 5.16 -4.49
C LYS A 145 17.29 6.26 -3.42
N ALA A 146 16.33 6.28 -2.49
CA ALA A 146 16.31 7.26 -1.40
C ALA A 146 17.51 7.07 -0.44
N ILE A 147 17.84 5.82 -0.08
CA ILE A 147 19.01 5.50 0.74
C ILE A 147 20.30 5.92 0.06
N GLU A 148 20.42 5.65 -1.25
CA GLU A 148 21.58 6.07 -2.04
C GLU A 148 21.74 7.59 -2.05
N ALA A 149 20.66 8.32 -2.32
CA ALA A 149 20.67 9.78 -2.33
C ALA A 149 21.03 10.40 -0.96
N LEU A 150 20.57 9.79 0.13
CA LEU A 150 20.81 10.28 1.50
C LEU A 150 22.16 9.84 2.08
N SER A 151 22.75 8.75 1.60
CA SER A 151 23.98 8.17 2.15
C SER A 151 25.12 9.19 2.20
N GLU A 152 25.38 9.90 1.10
CA GLU A 152 26.49 10.85 1.04
C GLU A 152 26.23 12.14 1.83
N VAL A 153 24.98 12.61 1.86
CA VAL A 153 24.60 13.82 2.60
C VAL A 153 24.66 13.57 4.10
N SER A 154 24.14 12.43 4.56
CA SER A 154 24.18 12.04 5.98
C SER A 154 25.60 11.81 6.47
N LYS A 155 26.47 11.13 5.72
CA LYS A 155 27.89 10.94 6.09
C LYS A 155 28.63 12.26 6.29
N ARG A 156 28.55 13.17 5.31
CA ARG A 156 29.17 14.50 5.42
C ARG A 156 28.64 15.30 6.60
N LYS A 157 27.34 15.16 6.91
CA LYS A 157 26.75 15.80 8.07
C LYS A 157 27.29 15.23 9.38
N ILE A 158 27.42 13.90 9.50
CA ILE A 158 28.01 13.23 10.68
C ILE A 158 29.43 13.74 10.96
N GLU A 159 30.24 13.95 9.91
CA GLU A 159 31.60 14.49 10.05
C GLU A 159 31.67 15.90 10.65
N THR A 160 30.56 16.66 10.61
CA THR A 160 30.46 18.00 11.21
C THR A 160 29.94 18.01 12.65
N LEU A 161 29.48 16.86 13.15
CA LEU A 161 28.92 16.73 14.51
C LEU A 161 30.03 16.51 15.55
N ASP A 162 29.69 16.74 16.82
CA ASP A 162 30.55 16.37 17.94
C ASP A 162 30.90 14.86 17.91
N PRO A 163 32.16 14.46 18.21
CA PRO A 163 32.59 13.07 18.12
C PRO A 163 31.73 12.07 18.91
N ALA A 164 31.18 12.46 20.06
CA ALA A 164 30.32 11.57 20.85
C ALA A 164 28.98 11.31 20.15
N MET A 165 28.38 12.37 19.55
CA MET A 165 27.14 12.24 18.78
C MET A 165 27.36 11.49 17.46
N ALA A 166 28.46 11.78 16.77
CA ALA A 166 28.83 11.11 15.54
C ALA A 166 28.98 9.60 15.74
N GLN A 167 29.58 9.17 16.86
CA GLN A 167 29.71 7.75 17.19
C GLN A 167 28.35 7.07 17.38
N ILE A 168 27.43 7.68 18.14
CA ILE A 168 26.08 7.12 18.37
C ILE A 168 25.32 6.95 17.05
N LEU A 169 25.38 7.94 16.17
CA LEU A 169 24.70 7.89 14.88
C LEU A 169 25.31 6.85 13.94
N ASN A 170 26.64 6.72 13.93
CA ASN A 170 27.34 5.68 13.17
C ASN A 170 26.96 4.27 13.66
N ASP A 171 26.90 4.06 14.97
CA ASP A 171 26.52 2.76 15.55
C ASP A 171 25.05 2.41 15.22
N ASN A 172 24.15 3.39 15.26
CA ASN A 172 22.76 3.23 14.85
C ASN A 172 22.65 2.87 13.36
N LEU A 173 23.39 3.57 12.49
CA LEU A 173 23.42 3.27 11.05
C LEU A 173 24.00 1.88 10.77
N ALA A 174 25.08 1.50 11.44
CA ALA A 174 25.68 0.16 11.31
C ALA A 174 24.70 -0.94 11.75
N THR A 175 23.96 -0.71 12.83
CA THR A 175 22.90 -1.61 13.30
C THR A 175 21.79 -1.75 12.26
N MET A 176 21.35 -0.64 11.66
CA MET A 176 20.34 -0.68 10.60
C MET A 176 20.85 -1.37 9.33
N ASP A 177 22.12 -1.19 8.97
CA ASP A 177 22.73 -1.88 7.85
C ASP A 177 22.74 -3.40 8.04
N TYR A 178 23.01 -3.86 9.25
CA TYR A 178 22.92 -5.27 9.62
C TYR A 178 21.48 -5.80 9.43
N TYR A 179 20.46 -5.11 9.97
CA TYR A 179 19.07 -5.54 9.82
C TYR A 179 18.58 -5.53 8.37
N VAL A 180 18.97 -4.53 7.58
CA VAL A 180 18.67 -4.48 6.15
C VAL A 180 19.26 -5.70 5.44
N LYS A 181 20.50 -6.07 5.77
CA LYS A 181 21.16 -7.25 5.19
C LYS A 181 20.42 -8.54 5.55
N GLU A 182 20.03 -8.72 6.81
CA GLU A 182 19.24 -9.90 7.21
C GLU A 182 17.90 -9.98 6.48
N CYS A 183 17.20 -8.85 6.31
CA CYS A 183 15.95 -8.81 5.56
C CYS A 183 16.17 -9.13 4.08
N GLN A 184 17.24 -8.63 3.46
CA GLN A 184 17.59 -8.97 2.08
C GLN A 184 17.88 -10.46 1.91
N ASP A 185 18.58 -11.07 2.87
CA ASP A 185 18.88 -12.50 2.84
C ASP A 185 17.60 -13.32 3.04
N ALA A 186 16.68 -12.89 3.91
CA ALA A 186 15.36 -13.49 4.05
C ALA A 186 14.52 -13.41 2.76
N VAL A 187 14.57 -12.27 2.03
CA VAL A 187 13.93 -12.12 0.72
C VAL A 187 14.52 -13.08 -0.31
N LYS A 188 15.86 -13.25 -0.34
CA LYS A 188 16.50 -14.23 -1.24
C LYS A 188 16.08 -15.67 -0.93
N SER A 189 15.92 -16.00 0.35
CA SER A 189 15.50 -17.35 0.79
C SER A 189 14.00 -17.60 0.60
N SER A 190 13.17 -16.58 0.54
CA SER A 190 11.71 -16.72 0.34
C SER A 190 11.15 -15.61 -0.56
N PRO A 191 11.48 -15.60 -1.86
CA PRO A 191 11.11 -14.51 -2.76
C PRO A 191 9.60 -14.34 -2.91
N ASP A 192 8.82 -15.41 -2.84
CA ASP A 192 7.36 -15.37 -3.05
C ASP A 192 6.57 -15.07 -1.77
N ASN A 193 7.25 -14.81 -0.64
CA ASN A 193 6.59 -14.52 0.63
C ASN A 193 6.42 -13.00 0.85
N PRO A 194 5.21 -12.44 0.78
CA PRO A 194 5.00 -11.00 0.90
C PRO A 194 5.39 -10.44 2.29
N LEU A 195 5.44 -11.28 3.33
CA LEU A 195 5.81 -10.85 4.68
C LEU A 195 7.29 -10.44 4.77
N VAL A 196 8.20 -11.17 4.10
CA VAL A 196 9.64 -10.84 4.13
C VAL A 196 9.93 -9.55 3.36
N HIS A 197 9.22 -9.31 2.26
CA HIS A 197 9.26 -8.03 1.53
C HIS A 197 8.81 -6.87 2.42
N ARG A 198 7.71 -7.03 3.16
CA ARG A 198 7.23 -6.00 4.10
C ARG A 198 8.24 -5.68 5.19
N TYR A 199 8.92 -6.68 5.75
CA TYR A 199 9.99 -6.45 6.72
C TYR A 199 11.17 -5.69 6.12
N LEU A 200 11.59 -6.03 4.89
CA LEU A 200 12.64 -5.30 4.19
C LEU A 200 12.27 -3.83 3.96
N LEU A 201 11.05 -3.55 3.50
CA LEU A 201 10.57 -2.17 3.32
C LEU A 201 10.55 -1.40 4.65
N THR A 202 10.14 -2.04 5.74
CA THR A 202 10.15 -1.43 7.08
C THR A 202 11.57 -1.11 7.54
N ALA A 203 12.54 -1.99 7.29
CA ALA A 203 13.94 -1.75 7.60
C ALA A 203 14.50 -0.56 6.79
N TYR A 204 14.14 -0.45 5.51
CA TYR A 204 14.51 0.69 4.68
C TYR A 204 13.93 2.02 5.17
N GLN A 205 12.63 2.05 5.51
CA GLN A 205 11.97 3.24 6.05
C GLN A 205 12.71 3.78 7.28
N LYS A 206 12.98 2.91 8.26
CA LYS A 206 13.69 3.29 9.50
C LYS A 206 15.11 3.81 9.23
N LYS A 207 15.83 3.20 8.30
CA LYS A 207 17.17 3.67 7.91
C LYS A 207 17.12 5.07 7.30
N ILE A 208 16.14 5.32 6.44
CA ILE A 208 15.91 6.63 5.84
C ILE A 208 15.54 7.67 6.89
N GLU A 209 14.65 7.34 7.83
CA GLU A 209 14.27 8.23 8.93
C GLU A 209 15.49 8.67 9.75
N ILE A 210 16.39 7.73 10.09
CA ILE A 210 17.64 8.05 10.76
C ILE A 210 18.50 8.97 9.89
N MET A 211 18.71 8.65 8.61
CA MET A 211 19.49 9.50 7.70
C MET A 211 18.89 10.90 7.55
N GLN A 212 17.57 11.02 7.47
CA GLN A 212 16.88 12.31 7.42
C GLN A 212 17.03 13.09 8.73
N SER A 213 16.92 12.42 9.88
CA SER A 213 17.16 13.05 11.18
C SER A 213 18.58 13.60 11.31
N ILE A 214 19.57 12.88 10.76
CA ILE A 214 20.95 13.32 10.70
C ILE A 214 21.06 14.57 9.82
N VAL A 215 20.54 14.51 8.59
CA VAL A 215 20.59 15.63 7.63
C VAL A 215 19.91 16.88 8.19
N ASN A 216 18.76 16.71 8.86
CA ASN A 216 17.94 17.80 9.40
C ASN A 216 18.36 18.25 10.81
N SER A 217 19.35 17.60 11.43
CA SER A 217 19.85 18.03 12.73
C SER A 217 20.60 19.37 12.58
N ASP A 218 19.99 20.46 13.03
CA ASP A 218 20.67 21.75 13.10
C ASP A 218 21.70 21.71 14.25
N VAL A 219 22.93 22.14 13.93
CA VAL A 219 23.98 22.35 14.93
C VAL A 219 23.53 23.56 15.76
N LEU A 220 23.01 23.30 16.97
CA LEU A 220 22.82 24.33 18.00
C LEU A 220 24.16 24.71 18.61
#